data_AF-A0A952P7W2-F1
#
_entry.id   AF-A0A952P7W2-F1
#
_cell.length_a   1.000
_cell.length_b   1.000
_cell.length_c   1.000
_cell.angle_alpha   90.00
_cell.angle_beta   90.00
_cell.angle_gamma   90.00
#
_symmetry.space_group_name_H-M   'P 1'
#
loop_
_entity.id
_entity.type
_entity.pdbx_description
1 polymer ?
#
loop_
_entity_poly.entity_id
_entity_poly.type
_entity_poly.pdbx_seq_one_letter_code
_entity_poly.pdbx_strand_id
1 'polypeptide(L)' 'MSVIQVDLDLLKNLIKESVAEALKEERNLFYENVIPFVSDVEMQDIINTHGEKPDKSEYIDMTEWFTNAN' A
#
# COMPACT_ATOMS: atom_id res chain seq x y z
N MET A 1 16.79 42.99 -3.87
CA MET A 1 16.03 41.81 -4.35
C MET A 1 16.69 40.59 -3.71
N SER A 2 15.99 39.88 -2.82
CA SER A 2 16.55 38.71 -2.14
C SER A 2 16.69 37.57 -3.14
N VAL A 3 17.91 37.10 -3.37
CA VAL A 3 18.17 35.93 -4.22
C VAL A 3 17.90 34.71 -3.35
N ILE A 4 16.76 34.05 -3.58
CA ILE A 4 16.43 32.80 -2.90
C ILE A 4 17.35 31.73 -3.50
N GLN A 5 18.30 31.26 -2.71
CA GLN A 5 19.18 30.18 -3.09
C GLN A 5 18.41 28.87 -2.86
N VAL A 6 17.88 28.31 -3.96
CA VAL A 6 17.13 27.05 -3.91
C VAL A 6 18.12 25.90 -3.99
N ASP A 7 18.13 25.05 -2.97
CA ASP A 7 18.79 23.75 -3.03
C ASP A 7 18.04 22.85 -4.01
N LEU A 8 18.67 22.60 -5.16
CA LEU A 8 18.09 21.83 -6.25
C LEU A 8 17.86 20.37 -5.86
N ASP A 9 18.66 19.81 -4.97
CA ASP A 9 18.53 18.40 -4.60
C ASP A 9 17.41 18.20 -3.57
N LEU A 10 17.25 19.15 -2.64
CA LEU A 10 16.07 19.21 -1.78
C LEU A 10 14.78 19.32 -2.60
N LEU A 11 14.74 20.23 -3.58
CA LEU A 11 13.56 20.40 -4.44
C LEU A 11 13.22 19.13 -5.24
N LYS A 12 14.22 18.46 -5.81
CA LYS A 12 14.00 17.18 -6.52
C LYS A 12 13.44 16.11 -5.59
N ASN A 13 13.94 16.03 -4.36
CA ASN A 13 13.46 15.02 -3.40
C ASN A 13 12.01 15.29 -3.01
N LEU A 14 11.66 16.54 -2.72
CA LEU A 14 10.28 16.95 -2.47
C LEU A 14 9.34 16.57 -3.63
N ILE A 15 9.75 16.86 -4.88
CA ILE A 15 8.96 16.50 -6.06
C ILE A 15 8.79 14.98 -6.16
N LYS A 16 9.86 14.21 -5.94
CA LYS A 16 9.81 12.74 -5.99
C LYS A 16 8.86 12.17 -4.93
N GLU A 17 8.93 12.69 -3.70
CA GLU A 17 8.07 12.26 -2.60
C GLU A 17 6.60 12.56 -2.91
N SER A 18 6.29 13.78 -3.34
CA SER A 18 4.92 14.17 -3.70
C SER A 18 4.35 13.29 -4.83
N VAL A 19 5.15 12.99 -5.86
CA VAL A 19 4.71 12.11 -6.95
C VAL A 19 4.54 10.66 -6.47
N ALA A 20 5.44 10.17 -5.63
CA ALA A 20 5.35 8.81 -5.08
C ALA A 20 4.10 8.63 -4.21
N GLU A 21 3.75 9.63 -3.40
CA GLU A 21 2.53 9.63 -2.59
C GLU A 21 1.27 9.65 -3.45
N ALA A 22 1.22 10.54 -4.44
CA ALA A 22 0.09 10.59 -5.38
C ALA A 22 -0.10 9.23 -6.10
N LEU A 23 0.97 8.62 -6.58
CA LEU A 23 0.90 7.29 -7.21
C LEU A 23 0.45 6.19 -6.24
N LYS A 24 0.84 6.29 -4.97
CA LYS A 24 0.41 5.33 -3.93
C LYS A 24 -1.10 5.45 -3.67
N GLU A 25 -1.61 6.67 -3.63
CA GLU A 25 -3.04 6.94 -3.44
C GLU A 25 -3.87 6.46 -4.64
N GLU A 26 -3.47 6.81 -5.86
CA GLU A 26 -4.14 6.35 -7.10
C GLU A 26 -4.17 4.82 -7.19
N ARG A 27 -3.09 4.14 -6.78
CA ARG A 27 -3.06 2.67 -6.74
C ARG A 27 -4.05 2.10 -5.73
N ASN A 28 -4.20 2.72 -4.56
CA ASN A 28 -5.18 2.27 -3.57
C ASN A 28 -6.61 2.44 -4.10
N LEU A 29 -6.92 3.61 -4.69
CA LEU A 29 -8.21 3.86 -5.34
C LEU A 29 -8.49 2.86 -6.45
N PHE A 30 -7.49 2.52 -7.26
CA PHE A 30 -7.62 1.49 -8.29
C PHE A 30 -7.99 0.14 -7.68
N TYR A 31 -7.32 -0.29 -6.60
CA TYR A 31 -7.68 -1.54 -5.94
C TYR A 31 -9.10 -1.52 -5.37
N GLU A 32 -9.51 -0.44 -4.73
CA GLU A 32 -10.89 -0.30 -4.22
C GLU A 32 -11.93 -0.40 -5.34
N ASN A 33 -11.64 0.14 -6.52
CA ASN A 33 -12.55 0.09 -7.67
C ASN A 33 -12.56 -1.26 -8.39
N VAL A 34 -11.46 -2.01 -8.34
CA VAL A 34 -11.31 -3.27 -9.09
C VAL A 34 -11.69 -4.48 -8.26
N ILE A 35 -11.57 -4.40 -6.92
CA ILE A 35 -11.98 -5.49 -6.04
C ILE A 35 -13.51 -5.66 -6.15
N PRO A 36 -14.00 -6.84 -6.57
CA PRO A 36 -15.43 -7.08 -6.67
C PRO A 36 -16.05 -7.09 -5.26
N PHE A 37 -17.15 -6.38 -5.10
CA PHE A 37 -17.99 -6.49 -3.92
C PHE A 37 -18.73 -7.83 -3.98
N VAL A 38 -18.56 -8.64 -2.95
CA VAL A 38 -19.31 -9.89 -2.77
C VAL A 38 -20.40 -9.66 -1.72
N SER A 39 -21.57 -10.23 -1.94
CA SER A 39 -22.62 -10.27 -0.93
C SER A 39 -22.22 -11.16 0.25
N ASP A 40 -22.90 -11.02 1.39
CA ASP A 40 -22.64 -11.85 2.57
C ASP A 40 -22.83 -13.35 2.27
N VAL A 41 -23.77 -13.70 1.38
CA VAL A 41 -24.02 -15.08 0.95
C VAL A 41 -22.83 -15.62 0.14
N GLU A 42 -22.36 -14.85 -0.85
CA GLU A 42 -21.20 -15.22 -1.65
C GLU A 42 -19.93 -15.32 -0.80
N MET A 43 -19.76 -14.44 0.19
CA MET A 43 -18.65 -14.52 1.13
C MET A 43 -18.71 -15.79 1.99
N GLN A 44 -19.90 -16.18 2.47
CA GLN A 44 -20.07 -17.44 3.20
C GLN A 44 -19.74 -18.66 2.34
N ASP A 45 -20.14 -18.66 1.07
CA ASP A 45 -19.79 -19.75 0.14
C ASP A 45 -18.28 -19.84 -0.09
N ILE A 46 -17.59 -18.70 -0.22
CA ILE A 46 -16.13 -18.64 -0.32
C ILE A 46 -15.48 -19.23 0.94
N ILE A 47 -15.94 -18.82 2.13
CA ILE A 47 -15.42 -19.32 3.41
C ILE A 47 -15.65 -20.83 3.54
N ASN A 48 -16.84 -21.32 3.20
CA ASN A 48 -17.16 -22.75 3.24
C ASN A 48 -16.29 -23.57 2.28
N THR A 49 -15.92 -22.99 1.15
CA THR A 49 -15.13 -23.66 0.10
C THR A 49 -13.62 -23.61 0.39
N HIS A 50 -13.12 -22.49 0.90
CA HIS A 50 -11.68 -22.21 1.01
C HIS A 50 -11.18 -22.12 2.46
N GLY A 51 -12.08 -22.19 3.44
CA GLY A 51 -11.77 -21.97 4.85
C GLY A 51 -11.86 -20.50 5.25
N GLU A 52 -11.89 -20.26 6.56
CA GLU A 52 -11.80 -18.91 7.10
C GLU A 52 -10.40 -18.34 6.94
N LYS A 53 -10.30 -17.01 6.94
CA LYS A 53 -9.00 -16.34 7.03
C LYS A 53 -8.30 -16.81 8.34
N PRO A 54 -6.99 -17.10 8.30
CA PRO A 54 -6.21 -17.38 9.50
C PRO A 54 -6.33 -16.24 10.51
N ASP A 55 -6.23 -16.55 11.80
CA ASP A 55 -6.17 -15.50 12.81
C ASP A 55 -4.87 -14.70 12.64
N LYS A 56 -4.90 -13.40 12.93
CA LYS A 56 -3.71 -12.53 12.85
C LYS A 56 -2.55 -13.06 13.71
N SER A 57 -2.85 -13.76 14.79
CA SER A 57 -1.87 -14.42 15.65
C SER A 57 -1.10 -15.56 14.98
N GLU A 58 -1.62 -16.10 13.88
CA GLU A 58 -1.02 -17.18 13.10
C GLU A 58 -0.11 -16.65 11.97
N TYR A 59 -0.15 -15.35 11.67
CA TYR A 59 0.73 -14.74 10.68
C TYR A 59 2.11 -14.46 11.29
N ILE A 60 3.16 -14.99 10.64
CA ILE A 60 4.54 -14.66 10.96
C ILE A 60 4.89 -13.35 10.25
N ASP A 61 5.29 -12.33 11.00
CA ASP A 61 5.80 -11.08 10.43
C ASP A 61 7.15 -11.34 9.74
N MET A 62 7.13 -11.37 8.41
CA MET A 62 8.31 -11.54 7.57
C MET A 62 9.00 -10.21 7.23
N THR A 63 8.51 -9.08 7.76
CA THR A 63 9.10 -7.75 7.47
C THR A 63 10.57 -7.70 7.91
N GLU A 64 10.92 -8.42 8.98
CA GLU A 64 12.30 -8.56 9.47
C GLU A 64 13.24 -9.26 8.49
N TRP A 65 12.72 -10.01 7.52
CA TRP A 65 13.53 -10.73 6.54
C TRP A 65 14.06 -9.79 5.45
N PHE A 66 13.43 -8.63 5.27
CA PHE A 66 13.85 -7.62 4.30
C PHE A 66 14.84 -6.61 4.88
N THR A 67 14.86 -6.42 6.20
CA THR A 67 15.83 -5.55 6.89
C THR A 67 17.22 -6.15 7.00
N ASN A 68 17.35 -7.48 7.03
CA ASN A 68 18.65 -8.17 7.08
C ASN A 68 19.27 -8.45 5.69
N ALA A 69 18.61 -8.01 4.62
CA ALA A 69 19.05 -8.21 3.24
C ALA A 69 19.76 -6.98 2.62
N ASN A 70 19.98 -5.91 3.40
CA ASN A 70 20.72 -4.71 3.00
C ASN A 70 21.85 -4.38 3.98
#